data_AF-A0A5Q0GPP8-F1
#
_entry.id   AF-A0A5Q0GPP8-F1
#
_cell.length_a   1.000
_cell.length_b   1.000
_cell.length_c   1.000
_cell.angle_alpha   90.00
_cell.angle_beta   90.00
_cell.angle_gamma   90.00
#
_symmetry.space_group_name_H-M   'P 1'
#
loop_
_entity.id
_entity.type
_entity.pdbx_description
1 polymer ?
#
loop_
_entity_poly.entity_id
_entity_poly.type
_entity_poly.pdbx_seq_one_letter_code
_entity_poly.pdbx_strand_id
1 'polypeptide(L)'
;MWKYFYIKPNEIGILYHRSDFKKILQPGTYIYFGRHWQVKTYDLNQPEAKIENLELLLRNHGAELQEYLLVVRTGFNQAALVRCGQIWLSVLPNQLRVFWRGFIEVQAHFFNLETSLELPAEFVQQVRGIALSGIKKFPISEYELGLLYVQNNFVRSLSTGEYAFWSIDRDVSVRTISRLVPNPDFPLEEILIERHPDFVATYCETVQLQSQQVAIARYQGKVIAILPPTSRKLFWQDVEVEVIDISTDAKLPTSLIGELVSGSREVVALSHNYLHLCEVPPQHIGLLYINQEFQTQLPSGKHAWWVFGRSWQTEVFDLRQQTLEVSGQDILTKDKVPLRLNLTAGYRLLDPLKARNSLSDILNYLYKELQFALRGAVGERSLDALLEDKGTIDRSIFEYIRQKTADYGIEVDSVGVKDIILPGEIKTILSKVVEAEKAAQANVVRRREETAATRSMLNTAKVMEDNPVALRLKELEVLERIAEKIEKIQVNGSLDSILTELIRINRN
;
A
#
# COMPACT_ATOMS: atom_id res chain seq x y z
N MET A 1 -65.10 -51.21 -50.05
CA MET A 1 -63.79 -50.63 -50.44
C MET A 1 -62.78 -51.15 -49.43
N TRP A 2 -61.83 -51.97 -49.90
CA TRP A 2 -60.77 -52.53 -49.08
C TRP A 2 -59.68 -51.46 -48.86
N LYS A 3 -59.21 -51.29 -47.62
CA LYS A 3 -58.06 -50.44 -47.31
C LYS A 3 -56.87 -51.32 -46.91
N TYR A 4 -55.72 -51.01 -47.50
CA TYR A 4 -54.44 -51.65 -47.21
C TYR A 4 -53.63 -50.74 -46.30
N PHE A 5 -53.11 -51.28 -45.20
CA PHE A 5 -52.19 -50.60 -44.31
C PHE A 5 -50.92 -51.43 -44.21
N TYR A 6 -49.79 -50.82 -44.57
CA TYR A 6 -48.47 -51.44 -44.44
C TYR A 6 -47.73 -50.77 -43.28
N ILE A 7 -47.23 -51.59 -42.35
CA ILE A 7 -46.47 -51.14 -41.18
C ILE A 7 -45.06 -51.69 -41.32
N LYS A 8 -44.06 -50.80 -41.27
CA LYS A 8 -42.66 -51.20 -41.45
C LYS A 8 -42.15 -52.06 -40.27
N PRO A 9 -41.08 -52.85 -40.45
CA PRO A 9 -40.47 -53.65 -39.40
C PRO A 9 -40.08 -52.87 -38.12
N ASN A 10 -39.78 -51.58 -38.25
CA ASN A 10 -39.37 -50.68 -37.18
C ASN A 10 -40.52 -49.78 -36.66
N GLU A 11 -41.76 -50.05 -37.05
CA GLU A 11 -42.93 -49.25 -36.72
C GLU A 11 -44.01 -50.10 -36.02
N ILE A 12 -44.82 -49.46 -35.17
CA ILE A 12 -46.07 -50.02 -34.65
C ILE A 12 -47.23 -49.17 -35.14
N GLY A 13 -48.29 -49.82 -35.62
CA GLY A 13 -49.51 -49.14 -36.04
C GLY A 13 -50.58 -49.19 -34.96
N ILE A 14 -51.21 -48.05 -34.63
CA ILE A 14 -52.44 -48.01 -33.85
C ILE A 14 -53.62 -47.88 -34.81
N LEU A 15 -54.52 -48.87 -34.82
CA LEU A 15 -55.70 -48.90 -35.66
C LEU A 15 -56.89 -48.21 -34.97
N TYR A 16 -57.45 -47.23 -35.67
CA TYR A 16 -58.66 -46.53 -35.30
C TYR A 16 -59.80 -46.84 -36.28
N HIS A 17 -61.02 -46.99 -35.77
CA HIS A 17 -62.24 -47.06 -36.56
C HIS A 17 -63.22 -46.00 -36.07
N ARG A 18 -63.57 -45.03 -36.93
CA ARG A 18 -64.38 -43.86 -36.54
C ARG A 18 -63.81 -43.14 -35.31
N SER A 19 -62.49 -42.98 -35.26
CA SER A 19 -61.75 -42.36 -34.15
C SER A 19 -61.74 -43.12 -32.82
N ASP A 20 -62.32 -44.33 -32.78
CA ASP A 20 -62.26 -45.22 -31.63
C ASP A 20 -61.10 -46.22 -31.79
N PHE A 21 -60.38 -46.50 -30.71
CA PHE A 21 -59.25 -47.45 -30.72
C PHE A 21 -59.78 -48.87 -30.94
N LYS A 22 -59.10 -49.64 -31.80
CA LYS A 22 -59.48 -51.04 -32.07
C LYS A 22 -58.37 -52.05 -31.80
N LYS A 23 -57.15 -51.79 -32.26
CA LYS A 23 -56.05 -52.74 -32.08
C LYS A 23 -54.68 -52.10 -32.30
N ILE A 24 -53.67 -52.60 -31.60
CA ILE A 24 -52.26 -52.41 -31.97
C ILE A 24 -51.89 -53.43 -33.05
N LEU A 25 -51.26 -52.95 -34.12
CA LEU A 25 -50.82 -53.72 -35.26
C LEU A 25 -49.29 -53.84 -35.22
N GLN A 26 -48.80 -55.07 -35.18
CA GLN A 26 -47.38 -55.41 -35.33
C GLN A 26 -46.93 -55.23 -36.78
N PRO A 27 -45.61 -55.19 -37.09
CA PRO A 27 -45.14 -55.06 -38.46
C PRO A 27 -45.76 -56.09 -39.42
N GLY A 28 -46.22 -55.61 -40.58
CA GLY A 28 -46.92 -56.45 -41.54
C GLY A 28 -47.95 -55.69 -42.39
N THR A 29 -48.58 -56.42 -43.30
CA THR A 29 -49.62 -55.88 -44.20
C THR A 29 -50.99 -56.29 -43.70
N TYR A 30 -51.83 -55.31 -43.37
CA TYR A 30 -53.20 -55.54 -42.90
C TYR A 30 -54.23 -55.05 -43.90
N ILE A 31 -55.31 -55.82 -44.02
CA ILE A 31 -56.40 -55.55 -44.95
C ILE A 31 -57.69 -55.43 -44.14
N TYR A 32 -58.32 -54.26 -44.19
CA TYR A 32 -59.60 -54.01 -43.50
C TYR A 32 -60.69 -53.62 -44.50
N PHE A 33 -61.89 -54.17 -44.30
CA PHE A 33 -63.06 -53.88 -45.11
C PHE A 33 -63.90 -52.77 -44.44
N GLY A 34 -64.20 -51.68 -45.17
CA GLY A 34 -65.10 -50.62 -44.71
C GLY A 34 -64.56 -49.20 -44.91
N ARG A 35 -65.44 -48.21 -44.76
CA ARG A 35 -65.07 -46.78 -44.73
C ARG A 35 -64.81 -46.39 -43.26
N HIS A 36 -63.91 -45.42 -43.03
CA HIS A 36 -63.52 -44.87 -41.70
C HIS A 36 -62.46 -45.63 -40.88
N TRP A 37 -61.71 -46.57 -41.49
CA TRP A 37 -60.47 -47.09 -40.90
C TRP A 37 -59.30 -46.12 -41.11
N GLN A 38 -58.51 -45.90 -40.05
CA GLN A 38 -57.29 -45.09 -40.02
C GLN A 38 -56.22 -45.80 -39.20
N VAL A 39 -54.97 -45.77 -39.65
CA VAL A 39 -53.82 -46.29 -38.89
C VAL A 39 -52.84 -45.15 -38.67
N LYS A 40 -52.42 -44.93 -37.42
CA LYS A 40 -51.29 -44.06 -37.09
C LYS A 40 -50.08 -44.93 -36.79
N THR A 41 -48.99 -44.73 -37.54
CA THR A 41 -47.73 -45.46 -37.32
C THR A 41 -46.81 -44.68 -36.40
N TYR A 42 -46.07 -45.40 -35.56
CA TYR A 42 -45.12 -44.87 -34.60
C TYR A 42 -43.79 -45.60 -34.76
N ASP A 43 -42.70 -44.86 -34.91
CA ASP A 43 -41.36 -45.42 -35.01
C ASP A 43 -40.89 -45.96 -33.64
N LEU A 44 -40.54 -47.24 -33.59
CA LEU A 44 -40.01 -47.89 -32.38
C LEU A 44 -38.58 -47.45 -32.03
N ASN A 45 -37.88 -46.80 -32.96
CA ASN A 45 -36.58 -46.19 -32.71
C ASN A 45 -36.68 -44.97 -31.80
N GLN A 46 -37.88 -44.39 -31.65
CA GLN A 46 -38.14 -43.32 -30.68
C GLN A 46 -38.73 -43.96 -29.41
N PRO A 47 -38.02 -43.91 -28.27
CA PRO A 47 -38.46 -44.60 -27.07
C PRO A 47 -39.73 -44.00 -26.45
N GLU A 48 -39.97 -42.70 -26.64
CA GLU A 48 -41.14 -41.99 -26.10
C GLU A 48 -42.32 -42.03 -27.09
N ALA A 49 -43.44 -42.64 -26.67
CA ALA A 49 -44.66 -42.77 -27.45
C ALA A 49 -45.54 -41.51 -27.30
N LYS A 50 -45.46 -40.59 -28.28
CA LYS A 50 -46.31 -39.39 -28.32
C LYS A 50 -47.66 -39.69 -28.98
N ILE A 51 -48.56 -40.32 -28.24
CA ILE A 51 -49.90 -40.70 -28.72
C ILE A 51 -50.90 -39.58 -28.40
N GLU A 52 -51.69 -39.16 -29.39
CA GLU A 52 -52.80 -38.21 -29.19
C GLU A 52 -53.92 -38.86 -28.37
N ASN A 53 -54.52 -38.11 -27.43
CA ASN A 53 -55.60 -38.60 -26.54
C ASN A 53 -55.23 -39.83 -25.70
N LEU A 54 -53.96 -39.95 -25.33
CA LEU A 54 -53.41 -41.03 -24.52
C LEU A 54 -54.24 -41.32 -23.26
N GLU A 55 -54.73 -40.30 -22.54
CA GLU A 55 -55.52 -40.47 -21.32
C GLU A 55 -56.84 -41.23 -21.56
N LEU A 56 -57.54 -40.92 -22.65
CA LEU A 56 -58.78 -41.61 -23.04
C LEU A 56 -58.49 -43.05 -23.46
N LEU A 57 -57.37 -43.26 -24.15
CA LEU A 57 -56.94 -44.56 -24.65
C LEU A 57 -56.55 -45.50 -23.49
N LEU A 58 -55.80 -45.00 -22.50
CA LEU A 58 -55.45 -45.74 -21.30
C LEU A 58 -56.66 -46.03 -20.39
N ARG A 59 -57.65 -45.12 -20.33
CA ARG A 59 -58.87 -45.31 -19.53
C ARG A 59 -59.76 -46.42 -20.09
N ASN A 60 -59.87 -46.52 -21.41
CA ASN A 60 -60.78 -47.46 -22.07
C ASN A 60 -60.11 -48.81 -22.39
N HIS A 61 -58.80 -48.82 -22.70
CA HIS A 61 -58.08 -50.01 -23.18
C HIS A 61 -56.75 -50.26 -22.46
N GLY A 62 -56.61 -49.82 -21.20
CA GLY A 62 -55.35 -49.88 -20.45
C GLY A 62 -54.70 -51.27 -20.38
N ALA A 63 -55.47 -52.35 -20.27
CA ALA A 63 -54.95 -53.71 -20.18
C ALA A 63 -54.24 -54.19 -21.46
N GLU A 64 -54.83 -53.91 -22.64
CA GLU A 64 -54.26 -54.30 -23.94
C GLU A 64 -53.01 -53.49 -24.29
N LEU A 65 -52.92 -52.27 -23.77
CA LEU A 65 -51.80 -51.36 -24.02
C LEU A 65 -50.60 -51.67 -23.14
N GLN A 66 -50.79 -52.15 -21.91
CA GLN A 66 -49.70 -52.46 -20.97
C GLN A 66 -48.76 -53.56 -21.48
N GLU A 67 -49.23 -54.43 -22.37
CA GLU A 67 -48.41 -55.44 -23.05
C GLU A 67 -47.33 -54.79 -23.94
N TYR A 68 -47.65 -53.66 -24.59
CA TYR A 68 -46.80 -52.99 -25.58
C TYR A 68 -46.23 -51.66 -25.09
N LEU A 69 -46.76 -51.11 -23.99
CA LEU A 69 -46.45 -49.78 -23.48
C LEU A 69 -46.13 -49.82 -21.98
N LEU A 70 -45.00 -49.21 -21.60
CA LEU A 70 -44.70 -48.86 -20.22
C LEU A 70 -45.31 -47.50 -19.92
N VAL A 71 -46.34 -47.50 -19.08
CA VAL A 71 -47.01 -46.27 -18.63
C VAL A 71 -46.35 -45.76 -17.37
N VAL A 72 -45.76 -44.57 -17.45
CA VAL A 72 -45.14 -43.88 -16.32
C VAL A 72 -46.03 -42.70 -15.96
N ARG A 73 -46.81 -42.87 -14.89
CA ARG A 73 -47.66 -41.82 -14.33
C ARG A 73 -47.04 -41.34 -13.02
N THR A 74 -46.58 -40.10 -13.01
CA THR A 74 -46.06 -39.45 -11.79
C THR A 74 -47.18 -38.68 -11.09
N GLY A 75 -47.31 -38.85 -9.77
CA GLY A 75 -48.19 -38.02 -8.93
C GLY A 75 -47.61 -36.63 -8.64
N PHE A 76 -48.26 -35.89 -7.73
CA PHE A 76 -47.90 -34.51 -7.37
C PHE A 76 -46.51 -34.39 -6.72
N ASN A 77 -46.11 -35.35 -5.90
CA ASN A 77 -44.79 -35.39 -5.24
C ASN A 77 -43.96 -36.60 -5.67
N GLN A 78 -44.17 -37.08 -6.90
CA GLN A 78 -43.41 -38.20 -7.44
C GLN A 78 -42.66 -37.75 -8.70
N ALA A 79 -41.40 -38.14 -8.81
CA ALA A 79 -40.64 -38.04 -10.05
C ALA A 79 -40.24 -39.45 -10.48
N ALA A 80 -39.94 -39.64 -11.76
CA ALA A 80 -39.42 -40.92 -12.23
C ALA A 80 -38.20 -40.75 -13.12
N LEU A 81 -37.25 -41.67 -13.00
CA LEU A 81 -36.18 -41.85 -13.97
C LEU A 81 -36.49 -43.06 -14.83
N VAL A 82 -36.54 -42.82 -16.14
CA VAL A 82 -36.79 -43.84 -17.14
C VAL A 82 -35.50 -44.08 -17.90
N ARG A 83 -34.98 -45.31 -17.79
CA ARG A 83 -33.85 -45.79 -18.57
C ARG A 83 -34.38 -46.40 -19.86
N CYS A 84 -34.00 -45.83 -21.00
CA CYS A 84 -34.30 -46.34 -22.34
C CYS A 84 -32.98 -46.79 -22.98
N GLY A 85 -32.59 -48.05 -22.79
CA GLY A 85 -31.31 -48.59 -23.23
C GLY A 85 -30.12 -47.88 -22.56
N GLN A 86 -29.43 -47.02 -23.32
CA GLN A 86 -28.31 -46.19 -22.84
C GLN A 86 -28.70 -44.75 -22.46
N ILE A 87 -29.93 -44.34 -22.74
CA ILE A 87 -30.41 -42.97 -22.51
C ILE A 87 -31.23 -42.94 -21.22
N TRP A 88 -31.02 -41.90 -20.41
CA TRP A 88 -31.84 -41.60 -19.24
C TRP A 88 -32.77 -40.42 -19.52
N LEU A 89 -34.02 -40.55 -19.09
CA LEU A 89 -35.03 -39.51 -19.18
C LEU A 89 -35.64 -39.27 -17.80
N SER A 90 -35.75 -38.01 -17.39
CA SER A 90 -36.48 -37.62 -16.19
C SER A 90 -37.93 -37.27 -16.54
N VAL A 91 -38.85 -37.82 -15.75
CA VAL A 91 -40.28 -37.51 -15.80
C VAL A 91 -40.61 -36.69 -14.56
N LEU A 92 -41.03 -35.44 -14.79
CA LEU A 92 -41.38 -34.50 -13.72
C LEU A 92 -42.73 -34.89 -13.07
N PRO A 93 -43.08 -34.33 -11.91
CA PRO A 93 -44.38 -34.51 -11.29
C PRO A 93 -45.55 -34.13 -12.18
N ASN A 94 -46.69 -34.78 -11.98
CA ASN A 94 -47.93 -34.59 -12.74
C ASN A 94 -47.77 -34.80 -14.26
N GLN A 95 -46.86 -35.68 -14.67
CA GLN A 95 -46.68 -36.06 -16.06
C GLN A 95 -47.13 -37.50 -16.30
N LEU A 96 -47.81 -37.67 -17.43
CA LEU A 96 -48.14 -38.97 -17.96
C LEU A 96 -47.29 -39.18 -19.21
N ARG A 97 -46.31 -40.08 -19.12
CA ARG A 97 -45.46 -40.45 -20.25
C ARG A 97 -45.52 -41.93 -20.49
N VAL A 98 -45.39 -42.30 -21.75
CA VAL A 98 -45.55 -43.67 -22.19
C VAL A 98 -44.41 -44.04 -23.11
N PHE A 99 -43.88 -45.23 -22.92
CA PHE A 99 -42.70 -45.72 -23.63
C PHE A 99 -42.99 -47.08 -24.26
N TRP A 100 -42.48 -47.34 -25.45
CA TRP A 100 -42.69 -48.62 -26.13
C TRP A 100 -41.89 -49.74 -25.46
N ARG A 101 -42.53 -50.89 -25.18
CA ARG A 101 -41.89 -52.12 -24.72
C ARG A 101 -41.54 -52.98 -25.94
N GLY A 102 -40.28 -53.34 -26.13
CA GLY A 102 -39.89 -54.35 -27.14
C GLY A 102 -38.51 -54.13 -27.76
N PHE A 103 -38.31 -53.04 -28.50
CA PHE A 103 -37.06 -52.83 -29.26
C PHE A 103 -35.92 -52.24 -28.42
N ILE A 104 -36.26 -51.44 -27.41
CA ILE A 104 -35.33 -50.86 -26.44
C ILE A 104 -35.81 -51.30 -25.06
N GLU A 105 -34.91 -51.76 -24.20
CA GLU A 105 -35.25 -52.05 -22.80
C GLU A 105 -35.59 -50.74 -22.09
N VAL A 106 -36.83 -50.65 -21.60
CA VAL A 106 -37.32 -49.49 -20.85
C VAL A 106 -37.62 -49.89 -19.41
N GLN A 107 -36.95 -49.25 -18.47
CA GLN A 107 -37.17 -49.43 -17.03
C GLN A 107 -37.50 -48.08 -16.39
N ALA A 108 -38.56 -48.03 -15.57
CA ALA A 108 -38.95 -46.82 -14.84
C ALA A 108 -38.74 -47.00 -13.34
N HIS A 109 -38.05 -46.05 -12.72
CA HIS A 109 -37.80 -45.98 -11.29
C HIS A 109 -38.51 -44.76 -10.73
N PHE A 110 -39.37 -44.94 -9.73
CA PHE A 110 -40.15 -43.88 -9.10
C PHE A 110 -39.47 -43.39 -7.81
N PHE A 111 -39.45 -42.09 -7.62
CA PHE A 111 -38.89 -41.39 -6.45
C PHE A 111 -39.97 -40.54 -5.80
N ASN A 112 -40.08 -40.64 -4.47
CA ASN A 112 -40.97 -39.79 -3.69
C ASN A 112 -40.21 -38.54 -3.21
N LEU A 113 -40.62 -37.37 -3.71
CA LEU A 113 -40.00 -36.08 -3.42
C LEU A 113 -40.37 -35.53 -2.04
N GLU A 114 -41.37 -36.09 -1.35
CA GLU A 114 -41.67 -35.74 0.05
C GLU A 114 -40.64 -36.32 1.01
N THR A 115 -40.22 -37.57 0.78
CA THR A 115 -39.36 -38.33 1.69
C THR A 115 -37.89 -37.97 1.51
N SER A 116 -37.44 -37.84 0.26
CA SER A 116 -36.04 -37.53 -0.04
C SER A 116 -35.93 -36.84 -1.40
N LEU A 117 -35.30 -35.67 -1.41
CA LEU A 117 -34.95 -34.95 -2.65
C LEU A 117 -33.64 -35.48 -3.28
N GLU A 118 -32.94 -36.35 -2.59
CA GLU A 118 -31.65 -36.92 -3.00
C GLU A 118 -31.83 -38.16 -3.88
N LEU A 119 -31.05 -38.23 -4.97
CA LEU A 119 -30.93 -39.44 -5.78
C LEU A 119 -29.94 -40.42 -5.14
N PRO A 120 -30.28 -41.71 -5.02
CA PRO A 120 -29.36 -42.72 -4.52
C PRO A 120 -28.08 -42.79 -5.37
N ALA A 121 -26.94 -43.04 -4.73
CA ALA A 121 -25.61 -43.01 -5.36
C ALA A 121 -25.49 -43.89 -6.61
N GLU A 122 -26.17 -45.04 -6.64
CA GLU A 122 -26.21 -45.94 -7.81
C GLU A 122 -26.73 -45.24 -9.07
N PHE A 123 -27.79 -44.44 -8.94
CA PHE A 123 -28.36 -43.68 -10.05
C PHE A 123 -27.51 -42.47 -10.42
N VAL A 124 -26.84 -41.84 -9.44
CA VAL A 124 -25.93 -40.72 -9.71
C VAL A 124 -24.77 -41.16 -10.60
N GLN A 125 -24.18 -42.33 -10.32
CA GLN A 125 -23.12 -42.91 -11.14
C GLN A 125 -23.61 -43.26 -12.56
N GLN A 126 -24.79 -43.87 -12.68
CA GLN A 126 -25.36 -44.28 -13.98
C GLN A 126 -25.75 -43.09 -14.87
N VAL A 127 -26.09 -41.95 -14.25
CA VAL A 127 -26.52 -40.74 -14.94
C VAL A 127 -25.34 -39.75 -15.10
N ARG A 128 -24.12 -40.11 -14.69
CA ARG A 128 -22.94 -39.24 -14.79
C ARG A 128 -22.74 -38.74 -16.24
N GLY A 129 -22.57 -37.42 -16.40
CA GLY A 129 -22.42 -36.79 -17.73
C GLY A 129 -23.71 -36.51 -18.51
N ILE A 130 -24.88 -36.99 -18.06
CA ILE A 130 -26.17 -36.77 -18.75
C ILE A 130 -26.92 -35.59 -18.12
N ALA A 131 -27.28 -34.56 -18.90
CA ALA A 131 -28.12 -33.47 -18.41
C ALA A 131 -29.59 -33.93 -18.36
N LEU A 132 -30.16 -34.01 -17.16
CA LEU A 132 -31.58 -34.35 -16.94
C LEU A 132 -32.34 -33.13 -16.46
N SER A 133 -33.56 -32.93 -16.97
CA SER A 133 -34.42 -31.83 -16.55
C SER A 133 -34.92 -32.06 -15.11
N GLY A 134 -34.86 -31.01 -14.29
CA GLY A 134 -35.30 -31.05 -12.88
C GLY A 134 -34.29 -31.63 -11.89
N ILE A 135 -33.10 -32.06 -12.34
CA ILE A 135 -32.04 -32.59 -11.48
C ILE A 135 -30.82 -31.67 -11.54
N LYS A 136 -30.35 -31.22 -10.39
CA LYS A 136 -29.07 -30.51 -10.24
C LYS A 136 -28.03 -31.47 -9.67
N LYS A 137 -26.85 -31.52 -10.28
CA LYS A 137 -25.72 -32.35 -9.85
C LYS A 137 -24.64 -31.48 -9.26
N PHE A 138 -24.04 -31.96 -8.18
CA PHE A 138 -22.99 -31.26 -7.44
C PHE A 138 -21.86 -32.25 -7.17
N PRO A 139 -20.73 -32.15 -7.92
CA PRO A 139 -19.51 -32.85 -7.57
C PRO A 139 -18.86 -32.14 -6.37
N ILE A 140 -18.47 -32.89 -5.35
CA ILE A 140 -17.74 -32.40 -4.18
C ILE A 140 -16.38 -33.08 -4.16
N SER A 141 -15.33 -32.27 -4.24
CA SER A 141 -13.95 -32.73 -4.27
C SER A 141 -13.47 -33.21 -2.90
N GLU A 142 -12.37 -33.98 -2.84
CA GLU A 142 -11.83 -34.49 -1.57
C GLU A 142 -11.42 -33.40 -0.57
N TYR A 143 -11.02 -32.25 -1.11
CA TYR A 143 -10.60 -31.07 -0.36
C TYR A 143 -11.74 -30.09 -0.07
N GLU A 144 -12.99 -30.42 -0.43
CA GLU A 144 -14.16 -29.57 -0.28
C GLU A 144 -15.20 -30.20 0.64
N LEU A 145 -15.93 -29.35 1.36
CA LEU A 145 -17.11 -29.71 2.12
C LEU A 145 -18.32 -29.04 1.46
N GLY A 146 -19.31 -29.83 1.04
CA GLY A 146 -20.54 -29.28 0.48
C GLY A 146 -21.53 -28.95 1.57
N LEU A 147 -22.06 -27.73 1.60
CA LEU A 147 -23.18 -27.36 2.46
C LEU A 147 -24.47 -27.36 1.63
N LEU A 148 -25.40 -28.26 1.96
CA LEU A 148 -26.68 -28.40 1.26
C LEU A 148 -27.69 -27.39 1.81
N TYR A 149 -28.22 -26.56 0.90
CA TYR A 149 -29.30 -25.62 1.18
C TYR A 149 -30.56 -25.98 0.38
N VAL A 150 -31.69 -26.08 1.07
CA VAL A 150 -33.01 -26.26 0.46
C VAL A 150 -33.85 -25.04 0.79
N GLN A 151 -34.36 -24.33 -0.23
CA GLN A 151 -35.05 -23.05 -0.07
C GLN A 151 -34.25 -22.06 0.79
N ASN A 152 -32.94 -22.00 0.56
CA ASN A 152 -31.99 -21.16 1.29
C ASN A 152 -31.83 -21.49 2.80
N ASN A 153 -32.39 -22.60 3.29
CA ASN A 153 -32.15 -23.11 4.64
C ASN A 153 -31.09 -24.21 4.61
N PHE A 154 -30.12 -24.14 5.51
CA PHE A 154 -29.12 -25.18 5.67
C PHE A 154 -29.79 -26.48 6.18
N VAL A 155 -29.47 -27.60 5.54
CA VAL A 155 -30.03 -28.92 5.90
C VAL A 155 -28.95 -29.82 6.49
N ARG A 156 -27.85 -30.01 5.77
CA ARG A 156 -26.75 -30.89 6.18
C ARG A 156 -25.45 -30.61 5.42
N SER A 157 -24.33 -31.04 6.00
CA SER A 157 -23.03 -31.13 5.31
C SER A 157 -22.94 -32.42 4.48
N LEU A 158 -22.35 -32.31 3.30
CA LEU A 158 -22.07 -33.38 2.36
C LEU A 158 -20.58 -33.65 2.33
N SER A 159 -20.21 -34.92 2.49
CA SER A 159 -18.84 -35.41 2.35
C SER A 159 -18.40 -35.45 0.88
N THR A 160 -17.22 -35.98 0.64
CA THR A 160 -16.67 -36.15 -0.71
C THR A 160 -17.56 -37.09 -1.54
N GLY A 161 -17.83 -36.73 -2.79
CA GLY A 161 -18.69 -37.52 -3.66
C GLY A 161 -19.47 -36.72 -4.69
N GLU A 162 -20.20 -37.44 -5.55
CA GLU A 162 -21.15 -36.84 -6.49
C GLU A 162 -22.56 -36.97 -5.94
N TYR A 163 -23.24 -35.85 -5.79
CA TYR A 163 -24.61 -35.80 -5.33
C TYR A 163 -25.52 -35.24 -6.43
N ALA A 164 -26.74 -35.76 -6.52
CA ALA A 164 -27.75 -35.23 -7.39
C ALA A 164 -29.06 -35.05 -6.62
N PHE A 165 -29.67 -33.87 -6.78
CA PHE A 165 -30.90 -33.52 -6.10
C PHE A 165 -31.98 -33.11 -7.09
N TRP A 166 -33.21 -33.49 -6.79
CA TRP A 166 -34.39 -33.01 -7.47
C TRP A 166 -34.65 -31.56 -7.07
N SER A 167 -34.61 -30.66 -8.05
CA SER A 167 -34.87 -29.22 -7.89
C SER A 167 -36.20 -28.86 -8.54
N ILE A 168 -37.26 -29.56 -8.13
CA ILE A 168 -38.62 -29.39 -8.65
C ILE A 168 -39.44 -28.78 -7.53
N ASP A 169 -40.03 -27.60 -7.77
CA ASP A 169 -40.80 -26.77 -6.82
C ASP A 169 -40.04 -26.30 -5.56
N ARG A 170 -38.86 -26.86 -5.28
CA ARG A 170 -37.92 -26.45 -4.24
C ARG A 170 -36.58 -26.16 -4.87
N ASP A 171 -36.01 -25.00 -4.57
CA ASP A 171 -34.66 -24.68 -4.99
C ASP A 171 -33.64 -25.39 -4.09
N VAL A 172 -32.75 -26.15 -4.72
CA VAL A 172 -31.65 -26.84 -4.05
C VAL A 172 -30.34 -26.26 -4.55
N SER A 173 -29.51 -25.83 -3.61
CA SER A 173 -28.17 -25.34 -3.88
C SER A 173 -27.17 -25.99 -2.93
N VAL A 174 -25.97 -26.25 -3.44
CA VAL A 174 -24.85 -26.71 -2.63
C VAL A 174 -23.76 -25.66 -2.73
N ARG A 175 -23.32 -25.16 -1.58
CA ARG A 175 -22.16 -24.25 -1.49
C ARG A 175 -20.96 -25.07 -1.05
N THR A 176 -19.89 -25.09 -1.85
CA THR A 176 -18.66 -25.82 -1.49
C THR A 176 -17.72 -24.90 -0.73
N ILE A 177 -17.12 -25.43 0.33
CA ILE A 177 -16.11 -24.75 1.13
C ILE A 177 -14.82 -25.56 1.06
N SER A 178 -13.72 -24.93 0.69
CA SER A 178 -12.41 -25.57 0.67
C SER A 178 -11.87 -25.76 2.10
N ARG A 179 -11.48 -26.99 2.43
CA ARG A 179 -10.77 -27.34 3.67
C ARG A 179 -9.30 -26.95 3.66
N LEU A 180 -8.74 -26.69 2.46
CA LEU A 180 -7.37 -26.21 2.30
C LEU A 180 -7.18 -24.77 2.75
N VAL A 181 -8.26 -23.99 2.79
CA VAL A 181 -8.24 -22.60 3.23
C VAL A 181 -8.49 -22.61 4.75
N PRO A 182 -7.55 -22.14 5.58
CA PRO A 182 -7.69 -22.19 7.04
C PRO A 182 -8.80 -21.29 7.59
N ASN A 183 -9.15 -20.22 6.86
CA ASN A 183 -10.22 -19.29 7.21
C ASN A 183 -11.10 -19.07 5.97
N PRO A 184 -11.98 -20.02 5.63
CA PRO A 184 -12.97 -19.81 4.59
C PRO A 184 -14.07 -18.87 5.09
N ASP A 185 -14.70 -18.16 4.17
CA ASP A 185 -15.90 -17.37 4.46
C ASP A 185 -17.10 -18.32 4.54
N PHE A 186 -17.65 -18.54 5.74
CA PHE A 186 -18.77 -19.47 5.89
C PHE A 186 -20.07 -18.76 5.47
N PRO A 187 -20.89 -19.37 4.60
CA PRO A 187 -22.16 -18.78 4.20
C PRO A 187 -23.16 -18.86 5.36
N LEU A 188 -23.67 -17.69 5.79
CA LEU A 188 -24.65 -17.56 6.87
C LEU A 188 -24.13 -18.10 8.21
N GLU A 189 -22.93 -17.67 8.62
CA GLU A 189 -22.24 -18.13 9.84
C GLU A 189 -23.14 -18.09 11.08
N GLU A 190 -23.89 -17.00 11.28
CA GLU A 190 -24.79 -16.85 12.43
C GLU A 190 -25.84 -17.96 12.50
N ILE A 191 -26.40 -18.36 11.36
CA ILE A 191 -27.44 -19.41 11.28
C ILE A 191 -26.83 -20.78 11.58
N LEU A 192 -25.59 -21.03 11.12
CA LEU A 192 -24.88 -22.27 11.41
C LEU A 192 -24.59 -22.39 12.91
N ILE A 193 -24.17 -21.31 13.56
CA ILE A 193 -23.88 -21.31 15.00
C ILE A 193 -25.15 -21.50 15.83
N GLU A 194 -26.26 -20.85 15.46
CA GLU A 194 -27.48 -20.87 16.28
C GLU A 194 -28.36 -22.10 16.07
N ARG A 195 -28.46 -22.60 14.83
CA ARG A 195 -29.42 -23.67 14.48
C ARG A 195 -28.79 -25.04 14.29
N HIS A 196 -27.47 -25.12 14.12
CA HIS A 196 -26.78 -26.38 13.82
C HIS A 196 -25.49 -26.56 14.65
N PRO A 197 -25.60 -26.65 15.99
CA PRO A 197 -24.44 -26.83 16.86
C PRO A 197 -23.69 -28.14 16.58
N ASP A 198 -24.37 -29.17 16.06
CA ASP A 198 -23.74 -30.45 15.72
C ASP A 198 -22.71 -30.32 14.59
N PHE A 199 -22.97 -29.45 13.60
CA PHE A 199 -22.01 -29.18 12.52
C PHE A 199 -20.77 -28.48 13.06
N VAL A 200 -20.99 -27.49 13.92
CA VAL A 200 -19.91 -26.75 14.59
C VAL A 200 -19.08 -27.72 15.41
N ALA A 201 -19.68 -28.48 16.34
CA ALA A 201 -18.96 -29.42 17.21
C ALA A 201 -18.13 -30.47 16.44
N THR A 202 -18.54 -30.81 15.22
CA THR A 202 -17.84 -31.82 14.41
C THR A 202 -16.67 -31.25 13.60
N TYR A 203 -16.77 -30.01 13.11
CA TYR A 203 -15.79 -29.48 12.15
C TYR A 203 -15.19 -28.13 12.51
N CYS A 204 -15.86 -27.33 13.33
CA CYS A 204 -15.49 -25.94 13.58
C CYS A 204 -15.36 -25.61 15.08
N GLU A 205 -14.69 -24.52 15.37
CA GLU A 205 -14.70 -23.89 16.69
C GLU A 205 -15.35 -22.50 16.56
N THR A 206 -16.22 -22.17 17.52
CA THR A 206 -16.84 -20.85 17.61
C THR A 206 -16.00 -19.93 18.46
N VAL A 207 -15.55 -18.83 17.87
CA VAL A 207 -14.92 -17.74 18.59
C VAL A 207 -15.93 -16.63 18.77
N GLN A 208 -16.25 -16.30 20.03
CA GLN A 208 -17.10 -15.17 20.37
C GLN A 208 -16.31 -14.21 21.26
N LEU A 209 -16.01 -13.02 20.74
CA LEU A 209 -15.26 -12.01 21.45
C LEU A 209 -16.17 -11.04 22.19
N GLN A 210 -15.71 -10.58 23.35
CA GLN A 210 -16.35 -9.49 24.08
C GLN A 210 -15.97 -8.12 23.51
N SER A 211 -16.48 -7.05 24.11
CA SER A 211 -16.27 -5.66 23.66
C SER A 211 -14.83 -5.15 23.81
N GLN A 212 -14.03 -5.78 24.66
CA GLN A 212 -12.62 -5.41 24.92
C GLN A 212 -11.66 -6.58 24.67
N GLN A 213 -12.03 -7.50 23.78
CA GLN A 213 -11.20 -8.64 23.41
C GLN A 213 -10.90 -8.59 21.91
N VAL A 214 -9.65 -8.81 21.55
CA VAL A 214 -9.18 -8.99 20.18
C VAL A 214 -8.67 -10.40 20.09
N ALA A 215 -8.88 -11.09 18.97
CA ALA A 215 -8.26 -12.40 18.79
C ALA A 215 -7.39 -12.47 17.54
N ILE A 216 -6.32 -13.23 17.66
CA ILE A 216 -5.43 -13.56 16.56
C ILE A 216 -5.63 -15.05 16.27
N ALA A 217 -6.12 -15.36 15.08
CA ALA A 217 -6.26 -16.73 14.61
C ALA A 217 -4.99 -17.16 13.87
N ARG A 218 -4.46 -18.32 14.24
CA ARG A 218 -3.21 -18.90 13.73
C ARG A 218 -3.49 -20.29 13.17
N TYR A 219 -2.86 -20.60 12.03
CA TYR A 219 -2.85 -21.95 11.47
C TYR A 219 -1.40 -22.36 11.20
N GLN A 220 -0.98 -23.48 11.80
CA GLN A 220 0.41 -23.97 11.73
C GLN A 220 1.44 -22.89 12.12
N GLY A 221 1.14 -22.11 13.15
CA GLY A 221 2.00 -21.03 13.63
C GLY A 221 2.03 -19.76 12.76
N LYS A 222 1.22 -19.66 11.69
CA LYS A 222 1.07 -18.46 10.87
C LYS A 222 -0.23 -17.74 11.18
N VAL A 223 -0.19 -16.42 11.33
CA VAL A 223 -1.39 -15.60 11.49
C VAL A 223 -2.22 -15.61 10.20
N ILE A 224 -3.48 -16.02 10.30
CA ILE A 224 -4.43 -16.08 9.17
C ILE A 224 -5.51 -15.01 9.25
N ALA A 225 -5.84 -14.53 10.45
CA ALA A 225 -6.85 -13.50 10.66
C ALA A 225 -6.67 -12.80 12.00
N ILE A 226 -7.11 -11.53 12.05
CA ILE A 226 -7.26 -10.75 13.27
C ILE A 226 -8.73 -10.39 13.39
N LEU A 227 -9.30 -10.67 14.55
CA LEU A 227 -10.72 -10.50 14.82
C LEU A 227 -10.95 -9.25 15.68
N PRO A 228 -11.79 -8.30 15.22
CA PRO A 228 -12.12 -7.12 16.00
C PRO A 228 -12.98 -7.47 17.22
N PRO A 229 -13.07 -6.60 18.24
CA PRO A 229 -13.96 -6.82 19.37
C PRO A 229 -15.41 -6.99 18.96
N THR A 230 -16.18 -7.73 19.75
CA THR A 230 -17.58 -8.13 19.47
C THR A 230 -17.79 -9.02 18.24
N SER A 231 -16.73 -9.44 17.55
CA SER A 231 -16.87 -10.37 16.43
C SER A 231 -17.22 -11.77 16.90
N ARG A 232 -18.04 -12.44 16.10
CA ARG A 232 -18.39 -13.84 16.22
C ARG A 232 -18.05 -14.50 14.89
N LYS A 233 -17.14 -15.47 14.92
CA LYS A 233 -16.68 -16.14 13.70
C LYS A 233 -16.42 -17.62 13.93
N LEU A 234 -16.62 -18.41 12.88
CA LEU A 234 -16.28 -19.83 12.83
C LEU A 234 -14.89 -20.03 12.22
N PHE A 235 -14.10 -20.89 12.86
CA PHE A 235 -12.85 -21.41 12.29
C PHE A 235 -12.90 -22.93 12.24
N TRP A 236 -12.04 -23.54 11.41
CA TRP A 236 -11.82 -24.98 11.51
C TRP A 236 -11.16 -25.32 12.86
N GLN A 237 -11.39 -26.54 13.37
CA GLN A 237 -10.82 -26.99 14.65
C GLN A 237 -9.28 -26.96 14.72
N ASP A 238 -8.59 -26.99 13.58
CA ASP A 238 -7.13 -26.95 13.51
C ASP A 238 -6.55 -25.52 13.64
N VAL A 239 -7.39 -24.51 13.83
CA VAL A 239 -6.98 -23.11 13.97
C VAL A 239 -6.87 -22.75 15.44
N GLU A 240 -5.68 -22.36 15.86
CA GLU A 240 -5.44 -21.86 17.21
C GLU A 240 -5.86 -20.40 17.31
N VAL A 241 -6.67 -20.04 18.31
CA VAL A 241 -7.17 -18.68 18.49
C VAL A 241 -6.67 -18.11 19.80
N GLU A 242 -5.80 -17.12 19.71
CA GLU A 242 -5.23 -16.42 20.86
C GLU A 242 -6.08 -15.18 21.15
N VAL A 243 -6.79 -15.17 22.30
CA VAL A 243 -7.61 -14.04 22.74
C VAL A 243 -6.79 -13.11 23.62
N ILE A 244 -6.71 -11.84 23.23
CA ILE A 244 -5.99 -10.77 23.89
C ILE A 244 -7.00 -9.78 24.46
N ASP A 245 -6.91 -9.52 25.76
CA ASP A 245 -7.70 -8.50 26.44
C ASP A 245 -7.05 -7.12 26.27
N ILE A 246 -7.79 -6.16 25.70
CA ILE A 246 -7.34 -4.78 25.44
C ILE A 246 -7.90 -3.75 26.45
N SER A 247 -8.51 -4.23 27.55
CA SER A 247 -9.05 -3.41 28.63
C SER A 247 -7.97 -2.56 29.31
N THR A 248 -6.83 -3.18 29.63
CA THR A 248 -5.80 -2.60 30.50
C THR A 248 -4.69 -1.92 29.69
N ASP A 249 -4.20 -2.57 28.63
CA ASP A 249 -3.21 -2.01 27.71
C ASP A 249 -3.52 -2.47 26.28
N ALA A 250 -3.57 -1.54 25.34
CA ALA A 250 -3.70 -1.86 23.91
C ALA A 250 -2.36 -2.00 23.20
N LYS A 251 -1.24 -1.80 23.92
CA LYS A 251 0.09 -1.93 23.35
C LYS A 251 0.40 -3.39 23.04
N LEU A 252 0.92 -3.63 21.84
CA LEU A 252 1.36 -4.96 21.46
C LEU A 252 2.73 -5.29 22.10
N PRO A 253 2.91 -6.51 22.62
CA PRO A 253 4.21 -7.04 23.01
C PRO A 253 5.20 -7.05 21.84
N THR A 254 6.49 -6.89 22.13
CA THR A 254 7.56 -6.82 21.12
C THR A 254 7.63 -8.08 20.24
N SER A 255 7.28 -9.26 20.78
CA SER A 255 7.18 -10.51 20.03
C SER A 255 6.12 -10.43 18.92
N LEU A 256 4.92 -9.95 19.25
CA LEU A 256 3.82 -9.78 18.30
C LEU A 256 4.09 -8.68 17.28
N ILE A 257 4.82 -7.62 17.65
CA ILE A 257 5.22 -6.57 16.71
C ILE A 257 6.13 -7.15 15.61
N GLY A 258 7.12 -7.97 15.99
CA GLY A 258 8.01 -8.62 15.02
C GLY A 258 7.24 -9.47 14.01
N GLU A 259 6.25 -10.22 14.50
CA GLU A 259 5.41 -11.09 13.68
C GLU A 259 4.42 -10.32 12.80
N LEU A 260 3.68 -9.35 13.36
CA LEU A 260 2.58 -8.68 12.67
C LEU A 260 3.04 -7.53 11.76
N VAL A 261 4.18 -6.90 12.07
CA VAL A 261 4.70 -5.74 11.33
C VAL A 261 5.84 -6.12 10.40
N SER A 262 6.67 -7.09 10.79
CA SER A 262 7.86 -7.51 10.01
C SER A 262 7.75 -8.94 9.47
N GLY A 263 6.58 -9.58 9.60
CA GLY A 263 6.31 -10.93 9.10
C GLY A 263 6.06 -10.99 7.59
N SER A 264 5.28 -11.99 7.16
CA SER A 264 4.95 -12.17 5.74
C SER A 264 4.07 -11.02 5.23
N ARG A 265 4.15 -10.73 3.92
CA ARG A 265 3.38 -9.65 3.28
C ARG A 265 1.88 -9.77 3.51
N GLU A 266 1.37 -11.00 3.58
CA GLU A 266 -0.04 -11.29 3.85
C GLU A 266 -0.43 -10.90 5.28
N VAL A 267 0.39 -11.25 6.27
CA VAL A 267 0.15 -10.90 7.68
C VAL A 267 0.22 -9.39 7.89
N VAL A 268 1.18 -8.72 7.26
CA VAL A 268 1.31 -7.25 7.33
C VAL A 268 0.10 -6.56 6.69
N ALA A 269 -0.42 -7.08 5.58
CA ALA A 269 -1.63 -6.54 4.94
C ALA A 269 -2.88 -6.70 5.82
N LEU A 270 -2.99 -7.83 6.53
CA LEU A 270 -4.07 -8.06 7.49
C LEU A 270 -3.98 -7.12 8.70
N SER A 271 -2.77 -6.89 9.20
CA SER A 271 -2.54 -6.14 10.43
C SER A 271 -2.63 -4.62 10.25
N HIS A 272 -2.32 -4.11 9.05
CA HIS A 272 -2.28 -2.66 8.76
C HIS A 272 -3.60 -1.93 9.07
N ASN A 273 -4.75 -2.59 8.91
CA ASN A 273 -6.05 -1.95 9.14
C ASN A 273 -6.49 -1.97 10.62
N TYR A 274 -5.83 -2.76 11.45
CA TYR A 274 -6.19 -2.96 12.86
C TYR A 274 -5.15 -2.42 13.84
N LEU A 275 -3.97 -2.04 13.34
CA LEU A 275 -2.85 -1.57 14.14
C LEU A 275 -2.50 -0.11 13.86
N HIS A 276 -2.29 0.65 14.93
CA HIS A 276 -1.60 1.94 14.87
C HIS A 276 -0.10 1.69 15.03
N LEU A 277 0.67 1.87 13.96
CA LEU A 277 2.12 1.67 13.97
C LEU A 277 2.85 3.01 14.16
N CYS A 278 3.77 3.05 15.11
CA CYS A 278 4.72 4.16 15.25
C CYS A 278 6.14 3.61 15.32
N GLU A 279 6.94 3.95 14.32
CA GLU A 279 8.38 3.70 14.33
C GLU A 279 9.10 4.98 14.77
N VAL A 280 9.76 4.91 15.92
CA VAL A 280 10.57 6.00 16.47
C VAL A 280 12.04 5.70 16.13
N PRO A 281 12.67 6.47 15.22
CA PRO A 281 14.06 6.25 14.87
C PRO A 281 15.02 6.44 16.05
N PRO A 282 16.28 5.99 15.95
CA PRO A 282 17.31 6.33 16.93
C PRO A 282 17.43 7.85 17.11
N GLN A 283 17.68 8.29 18.35
CA GLN A 283 17.81 9.71 18.71
C GLN A 283 16.55 10.55 18.46
N HIS A 284 15.40 9.90 18.32
CA HIS A 284 14.09 10.53 18.30
C HIS A 284 13.29 10.09 19.53
N ILE A 285 12.27 10.85 19.87
CA ILE A 285 11.27 10.48 20.87
C ILE A 285 9.88 10.63 20.27
N GLY A 286 9.02 9.64 20.52
CA GLY A 286 7.62 9.72 20.13
C GLY A 286 6.77 10.24 21.29
N LEU A 287 5.76 11.04 21.02
CA LEU A 287 4.70 11.38 21.97
C LEU A 287 3.43 10.64 21.55
N LEU A 288 2.85 9.89 22.48
CA LEU A 288 1.62 9.12 22.27
C LEU A 288 0.43 9.88 22.86
N TYR A 289 -0.57 10.12 22.03
CA TYR A 289 -1.85 10.70 22.41
C TYR A 289 -2.98 9.71 22.16
N ILE A 290 -3.85 9.54 23.15
CA ILE A 290 -5.08 8.77 23.05
C ILE A 290 -6.24 9.73 23.23
N ASN A 291 -7.16 9.82 22.27
CA ASN A 291 -8.30 10.74 22.34
C ASN A 291 -7.90 12.20 22.62
N GLN A 292 -6.78 12.64 22.03
CA GLN A 292 -6.16 13.96 22.22
C GLN A 292 -5.54 14.20 23.61
N GLU A 293 -5.56 13.22 24.52
CA GLU A 293 -4.87 13.30 25.80
C GLU A 293 -3.49 12.65 25.71
N PHE A 294 -2.48 13.35 26.26
CA PHE A 294 -1.12 12.82 26.35
C PHE A 294 -1.07 11.63 27.32
N GLN A 295 -0.44 10.54 26.90
CA GLN A 295 -0.31 9.32 27.69
C GLN A 295 1.13 9.05 28.12
N THR A 296 2.04 8.88 27.16
CA THR A 296 3.43 8.52 27.45
C THR A 296 4.38 8.98 26.35
N GLN A 297 5.66 9.11 26.73
CA GLN A 297 6.77 9.23 25.79
C GLN A 297 7.20 7.84 25.33
N LEU A 298 7.60 7.74 24.06
CA LEU A 298 7.98 6.50 23.39
C LEU A 298 9.48 6.53 23.11
N PRO A 299 10.26 5.56 23.61
CA PRO A 299 11.67 5.43 23.28
C PRO A 299 11.84 4.97 21.83
N SER A 300 13.07 5.08 21.30
CA SER A 300 13.41 4.58 19.96
C SER A 300 13.06 3.09 19.81
N GLY A 301 12.40 2.75 18.71
CA GLY A 301 11.92 1.40 18.43
C GLY A 301 10.58 1.39 17.68
N LYS A 302 10.13 0.19 17.31
CA LYS A 302 8.81 -0.02 16.71
C LYS A 302 7.81 -0.27 17.83
N HIS A 303 6.73 0.52 17.84
CA HIS A 303 5.62 0.36 18.77
C HIS A 303 4.33 0.21 17.96
N ALA A 304 3.46 -0.70 18.37
CA ALA A 304 2.17 -0.91 17.75
C ALA A 304 1.07 -0.99 18.81
N TRP A 305 -0.13 -0.49 18.48
CA TRP A 305 -1.32 -0.57 19.32
C TRP A 305 -2.53 -1.03 18.53
N TRP A 306 -3.50 -1.63 19.21
CA TRP A 306 -4.82 -1.93 18.64
C TRP A 306 -5.66 -0.67 18.47
N VAL A 307 -6.20 -0.43 17.25
CA VAL A 307 -6.96 0.79 16.91
C VAL A 307 -8.37 0.81 17.53
N PHE A 308 -8.88 -0.32 18.01
CA PHE A 308 -10.29 -0.48 18.38
C PHE A 308 -10.76 0.47 19.50
N GLY A 309 -11.75 1.31 19.17
CA GLY A 309 -12.43 2.19 20.13
C GLY A 309 -11.60 3.35 20.67
N ARG A 310 -10.40 3.60 20.11
CA ARG A 310 -9.47 4.64 20.56
C ARG A 310 -8.90 5.39 19.36
N SER A 311 -8.84 6.71 19.44
CA SER A 311 -8.12 7.51 18.45
C SER A 311 -6.67 7.66 18.86
N TRP A 312 -5.78 7.04 18.09
CA TRP A 312 -4.34 7.08 18.32
C TRP A 312 -3.72 8.18 17.49
N GLN A 313 -2.91 9.02 18.12
CA GLN A 313 -2.07 9.99 17.44
C GLN A 313 -0.65 9.87 17.99
N THR A 314 0.32 9.82 17.09
CA THR A 314 1.74 9.73 17.45
C THR A 314 2.50 10.78 16.69
N GLU A 315 3.24 11.61 17.43
CA GLU A 315 4.11 12.63 16.88
C GLU A 315 5.55 12.28 17.24
N VAL A 316 6.45 12.28 16.26
CA VAL A 316 7.87 11.94 16.46
C VAL A 316 8.70 13.21 16.36
N PHE A 317 9.52 13.45 17.37
CA PHE A 317 10.42 14.59 17.44
C PHE A 317 11.87 14.13 17.39
N ASP A 318 12.68 14.82 16.58
CA ASP A 318 14.12 14.62 16.49
C ASP A 318 14.81 15.36 17.64
N LEU A 319 15.67 14.66 18.40
CA LEU A 319 16.43 15.24 19.50
C LEU A 319 17.83 15.69 19.07
N ARG A 320 18.22 15.41 17.81
CA ARG A 320 19.53 15.79 17.28
C ARG A 320 19.61 17.29 17.09
N GLN A 321 20.85 17.78 16.96
CA GLN A 321 21.10 19.17 16.60
C GLN A 321 20.61 19.43 15.18
N GLN A 322 19.76 20.43 15.05
CA GLN A 322 19.15 20.88 13.80
C GLN A 322 19.55 22.31 13.52
N THR A 323 19.63 22.65 12.23
CA THR A 323 19.99 24.00 11.78
C THR A 323 18.77 24.67 11.20
N LEU A 324 18.46 25.88 11.70
CA LEU A 324 17.44 26.77 11.17
C LEU A 324 18.11 27.97 10.50
N GLU A 325 17.83 28.19 9.22
CA GLU A 325 18.31 29.37 8.49
C GLU A 325 17.18 30.41 8.35
N VAL A 326 17.48 31.65 8.72
CA VAL A 326 16.62 32.82 8.53
C VAL A 326 17.25 33.69 7.45
N SER A 327 16.68 33.68 6.25
CA SER A 327 17.22 34.39 5.10
C SER A 327 16.42 35.65 4.73
N GLY A 328 17.10 36.61 4.09
CA GLY A 328 16.46 37.73 3.40
C GLY A 328 15.83 38.77 4.33
N GLN A 329 16.43 39.00 5.50
CA GLN A 329 15.93 40.01 6.44
C GLN A 329 16.44 41.38 6.04
N ASP A 330 15.54 42.22 5.54
CA ASP A 330 15.83 43.63 5.20
C ASP A 330 15.64 44.49 6.46
N ILE A 331 16.75 45.00 7.01
CA ILE A 331 16.80 45.72 8.29
C ILE A 331 17.57 47.03 8.11
N LEU A 332 17.13 48.08 8.80
CA LEU A 332 17.83 49.37 8.88
C LEU A 332 18.72 49.38 10.12
N THR A 333 19.98 49.81 9.95
CA THR A 333 20.89 50.08 11.07
C THR A 333 20.51 51.36 11.80
N LYS A 334 21.19 51.64 12.93
CA LYS A 334 21.07 52.91 13.66
C LYS A 334 21.32 54.14 12.78
N ASP A 335 22.20 54.00 11.78
CA ASP A 335 22.56 55.06 10.83
C ASP A 335 21.60 55.16 9.64
N LYS A 336 20.47 54.44 9.68
CA LYS A 336 19.45 54.36 8.63
C LYS A 336 19.96 53.79 7.31
N VAL A 337 20.99 52.94 7.37
CA VAL A 337 21.49 52.22 6.19
C VAL A 337 20.69 50.93 6.04
N PRO A 338 20.03 50.67 4.90
CA PRO A 338 19.36 49.41 4.66
C PRO A 338 20.38 48.32 4.35
N LEU A 339 20.22 47.16 4.97
CA LEU A 339 21.04 45.98 4.74
C LEU A 339 20.18 44.72 4.74
N ARG A 340 20.63 43.72 3.98
CA ARG A 340 19.98 42.40 3.91
C ARG A 340 20.83 41.39 4.65
N LEU A 341 20.24 40.71 5.61
CA LEU A 341 20.93 39.76 6.49
C LEU A 341 20.41 38.34 6.32
N ASN A 342 21.32 37.39 6.42
CA ASN A 342 21.05 35.98 6.59
C ASN A 342 21.65 35.51 7.91
N LEU A 343 20.93 34.68 8.65
CA LEU A 343 21.34 34.15 9.94
C LEU A 343 21.10 32.64 9.97
N THR A 344 21.97 31.92 10.68
CA THR A 344 21.81 30.50 10.95
C THR A 344 21.83 30.25 12.46
N ALA A 345 21.00 29.33 12.92
CA ALA A 345 20.92 28.94 14.33
C ALA A 345 20.86 27.42 14.46
N GLY A 346 21.74 26.86 15.28
CA GLY A 346 21.71 25.48 15.72
C GLY A 346 20.85 25.34 16.97
N TYR A 347 19.83 24.49 16.93
CA TYR A 347 18.96 24.20 18.06
C TYR A 347 18.73 22.69 18.20
N ARG A 348 18.37 22.25 19.40
CA ARG A 348 17.97 20.88 19.70
C ARG A 348 16.82 20.88 20.70
N LEU A 349 15.97 19.86 20.61
CA LEU A 349 14.87 19.67 21.55
C LEU A 349 15.35 18.86 22.76
N LEU A 350 15.24 19.42 23.96
CA LEU A 350 15.51 18.70 25.21
C LEU A 350 14.25 18.05 25.77
N ASP A 351 13.12 18.77 25.74
CA ASP A 351 11.83 18.30 26.24
C ASP A 351 10.72 18.55 25.21
N PRO A 352 10.49 17.60 24.27
CA PRO A 352 9.49 17.77 23.23
C PRO A 352 8.06 17.88 23.75
N LEU A 353 7.77 17.33 24.92
CA LEU A 353 6.45 17.42 25.53
C LEU A 353 6.13 18.85 25.95
N LYS A 354 7.08 19.52 26.62
CA LYS A 354 6.92 20.94 26.96
C LYS A 354 6.83 21.80 25.71
N ALA A 355 7.72 21.57 24.74
CA ALA A 355 7.74 22.32 23.49
C ALA A 355 6.40 22.23 22.74
N ARG A 356 5.82 21.02 22.65
CA ARG A 356 4.54 20.79 21.97
C ARG A 356 3.33 21.36 22.71
N ASN A 357 3.31 21.26 24.04
CA ASN A 357 2.20 21.78 24.85
C ASN A 357 2.19 23.31 24.91
N SER A 358 3.35 23.94 24.86
CA SER A 358 3.45 25.41 24.93
C SER A 358 3.35 26.09 23.56
N LEU A 359 3.79 25.43 22.48
CA LEU A 359 3.88 26.03 21.15
C LEU A 359 3.10 25.20 20.13
N SER A 360 2.25 25.87 19.34
CA SER A 360 1.53 25.22 18.23
C SER A 360 2.45 24.77 17.11
N ASP A 361 3.48 25.58 16.81
CA ASP A 361 4.50 25.31 15.82
C ASP A 361 5.86 25.82 16.32
N ILE A 362 6.73 24.88 16.67
CA ILE A 362 8.05 25.13 17.26
C ILE A 362 8.96 25.86 16.26
N LEU A 363 8.96 25.45 15.00
CA LEU A 363 9.85 25.99 13.97
C LEU A 363 9.47 27.43 13.64
N ASN A 364 8.18 27.69 13.44
CA ASN A 364 7.69 29.03 13.14
C ASN A 364 7.87 29.98 14.31
N TYR A 365 7.71 29.51 15.55
CA TYR A 365 8.01 30.31 16.74
C TYR A 365 9.50 30.68 16.79
N LEU A 366 10.39 29.71 16.68
CA LEU A 366 11.85 29.94 16.70
C LEU A 366 12.29 30.88 15.57
N TYR A 367 11.74 30.71 14.37
CA TYR A 367 12.01 31.57 13.21
C TYR A 367 11.63 33.03 13.48
N LYS A 368 10.46 33.29 14.07
CA LYS A 368 10.01 34.65 14.42
C LYS A 368 10.86 35.27 15.53
N GLU A 369 11.20 34.52 16.57
CA GLU A 369 12.05 35.01 17.66
C GLU A 369 13.46 35.34 17.16
N LEU A 370 14.04 34.51 16.27
CA LEU A 370 15.30 34.81 15.59
C LEU A 370 15.23 36.12 14.79
N GLN A 371 14.12 36.37 14.09
CA GLN A 371 13.92 37.63 13.35
C GLN A 371 13.85 38.86 14.28
N PHE A 372 13.15 38.75 15.41
CA PHE A 372 13.09 39.84 16.38
C PHE A 372 14.44 40.11 17.03
N ALA A 373 15.15 39.06 17.42
CA ALA A 373 16.49 39.15 17.99
C ALA A 373 17.48 39.82 17.02
N LEU A 374 17.45 39.40 15.74
CA LEU A 374 18.27 40.00 14.68
C LEU A 374 17.93 41.48 14.48
N ARG A 375 16.64 41.83 14.42
CA ARG A 375 16.20 43.21 14.23
C ARG A 375 16.61 44.12 15.39
N GLY A 376 16.52 43.63 16.63
CA GLY A 376 16.97 44.36 17.81
C GLY A 376 18.48 44.58 17.81
N ALA A 377 19.25 43.51 17.63
CA ALA A 377 20.72 43.56 17.68
C ALA A 377 21.32 44.47 16.59
N VAL A 378 20.72 44.51 15.41
CA VAL A 378 21.16 45.32 14.27
C VAL A 378 20.66 46.76 14.35
N GLY A 379 19.43 46.97 14.82
CA GLY A 379 18.81 48.30 14.91
C GLY A 379 19.49 49.22 15.94
N GLU A 380 20.10 48.65 16.98
CA GLU A 380 20.79 49.41 18.03
C GLU A 380 22.23 49.80 17.66
N ARG A 381 22.77 49.28 16.56
CA ARG A 381 24.19 49.40 16.17
C ARG A 381 24.38 50.17 14.86
N SER A 382 25.51 50.86 14.76
CA SER A 382 25.96 51.51 13.53
C SER A 382 26.49 50.50 12.53
N LEU A 383 26.51 50.86 11.25
CA LEU A 383 27.02 49.97 10.19
C LEU A 383 28.47 49.56 10.43
N ASP A 384 29.34 50.51 10.78
CA ASP A 384 30.76 50.25 10.99
C ASP A 384 30.99 49.26 12.14
N ALA A 385 30.25 49.41 13.24
CA ALA A 385 30.33 48.49 14.37
C ALA A 385 29.88 47.06 14.01
N LEU A 386 28.89 46.93 13.11
CA LEU A 386 28.44 45.62 12.63
C LEU A 386 29.47 44.94 11.71
N LEU A 387 30.25 45.74 10.95
CA LEU A 387 31.29 45.24 10.05
C LEU A 387 32.60 44.90 10.80
N GLU A 388 32.92 45.66 11.85
CA GLU A 388 34.13 45.50 12.65
C GLU A 388 34.04 44.31 13.63
N ASP A 389 32.91 44.14 14.33
CA ASP A 389 32.76 43.10 15.35
C ASP A 389 31.48 42.27 15.17
N LYS A 390 31.54 41.30 14.26
CA LYS A 390 30.45 40.34 14.02
C LYS A 390 30.15 39.45 15.24
N GLY A 391 31.17 39.11 16.03
CA GLY A 391 31.02 38.19 17.17
C GLY A 391 30.15 38.76 18.28
N THR A 392 30.16 40.08 18.47
CA THR A 392 29.26 40.72 19.45
C THR A 392 27.78 40.66 19.07
N ILE A 393 27.45 40.63 17.78
CA ILE A 393 26.08 40.47 17.30
C ILE A 393 25.60 39.05 17.62
N ASP A 394 26.40 38.05 17.24
CA ASP A 394 26.11 36.65 17.45
C ASP A 394 25.84 36.35 18.94
N ARG A 395 26.66 36.91 19.83
CA ARG A 395 26.49 36.78 21.28
C ARG A 395 25.20 37.44 21.78
N SER A 396 24.88 38.65 21.32
CA SER A 396 23.67 39.36 21.74
C SER A 396 22.40 38.62 21.32
N ILE A 397 22.39 38.07 20.11
CA ILE A 397 21.26 37.29 19.59
C ILE A 397 21.15 35.96 20.36
N PHE A 398 22.28 35.29 20.61
CA PHE A 398 22.34 34.06 21.37
C PHE A 398 21.78 34.23 22.79
N GLU A 399 22.20 35.28 23.53
CA GLU A 399 21.72 35.54 24.89
C GLU A 399 20.21 35.82 24.93
N TYR A 400 19.68 36.60 23.97
CA TYR A 400 18.25 36.89 23.86
C TYR A 400 17.42 35.62 23.63
N ILE A 401 17.81 34.81 22.65
CA ILE A 401 17.04 33.63 22.26
C ILE A 401 17.13 32.56 23.34
N ARG A 402 18.32 32.33 23.90
CA ARG A 402 18.51 31.34 24.97
C ARG A 402 17.60 31.60 26.17
N GLN A 403 17.41 32.88 26.54
CA GLN A 403 16.51 33.24 27.63
C GLN A 403 15.04 32.92 27.30
N LYS A 404 14.62 33.16 26.06
CA LYS A 404 13.25 32.90 25.60
C LYS A 404 12.95 31.42 25.37
N THR A 405 13.91 30.65 24.86
CA THR A 405 13.72 29.25 24.47
C THR A 405 13.84 28.27 25.64
N ALA A 406 14.56 28.66 26.70
CA ALA A 406 14.75 27.84 27.89
C ALA A 406 13.42 27.46 28.56
N ASP A 407 12.45 28.37 28.58
CA ASP A 407 11.12 28.14 29.16
C ASP A 407 10.30 27.08 28.39
N TYR A 408 10.63 26.86 27.11
CA TYR A 408 9.92 25.94 26.21
C TYR A 408 10.62 24.60 26.01
N GLY A 409 11.73 24.34 26.70
CA GLY A 409 12.48 23.07 26.57
C GLY A 409 13.27 22.94 25.26
N ILE A 410 13.60 24.07 24.62
CA ILE A 410 14.41 24.14 23.41
C ILE A 410 15.78 24.72 23.79
N GLU A 411 16.84 24.00 23.44
CA GLU A 411 18.21 24.48 23.62
C GLU A 411 18.76 24.99 22.29
N VAL A 412 19.38 26.17 22.34
CA VAL A 412 20.06 26.78 21.21
C VAL A 412 21.55 26.70 21.49
N ASP A 413 22.28 25.98 20.65
CA ASP A 413 23.72 25.71 20.82
C ASP A 413 24.58 26.80 20.18
N SER A 414 24.16 27.31 19.02
CA SER A 414 24.89 28.32 18.28
C SER A 414 23.97 29.21 17.47
N VAL A 415 24.32 30.48 17.37
CA VAL A 415 23.68 31.44 16.46
C VAL A 415 24.77 32.25 15.79
N GLY A 416 24.66 32.44 14.48
CA GLY A 416 25.63 33.19 13.71
C GLY A 416 25.02 33.91 12.51
N VAL A 417 25.41 35.18 12.31
CA VAL A 417 25.09 35.90 11.07
C VAL A 417 25.93 35.34 9.93
N LYS A 418 25.27 34.75 8.94
CA LYS A 418 25.90 34.09 7.78
C LYS A 418 26.43 35.13 6.80
N ASP A 419 25.55 36.03 6.34
CA ASP A 419 25.89 37.03 5.33
C ASP A 419 25.27 38.41 5.67
N ILE A 420 26.06 39.45 5.42
CA ILE A 420 25.61 40.85 5.42
C ILE A 420 25.72 41.39 4.00
N ILE A 421 24.58 41.57 3.35
CA ILE A 421 24.48 42.05 1.98
C ILE A 421 24.15 43.54 2.02
N LEU A 422 25.09 44.34 1.54
CA LEU A 422 24.95 45.79 1.42
C LEU A 422 24.39 46.16 0.03
N PRO A 423 23.53 47.18 -0.07
CA PRO A 423 23.16 47.78 -1.35
C PRO A 423 24.39 48.28 -2.11
N GLY A 424 24.37 48.17 -3.44
CA GLY A 424 25.51 48.53 -4.29
C GLY A 424 25.97 49.99 -4.13
N GLU A 425 25.04 50.91 -3.92
CA GLU A 425 25.33 52.33 -3.72
C GLU A 425 26.18 52.56 -2.46
N ILE A 426 25.77 51.98 -1.33
CA ILE A 426 26.47 52.10 -0.04
C ILE A 426 27.85 51.45 -0.11
N LYS A 427 27.95 50.26 -0.72
CA LYS A 427 29.24 49.58 -0.92
C LYS A 427 30.22 50.48 -1.68
N THR A 428 29.75 51.19 -2.69
CA THR A 428 30.58 52.09 -3.51
C THR A 428 31.04 53.30 -2.69
N ILE A 429 30.16 53.89 -1.87
CA ILE A 429 30.51 55.01 -0.99
C ILE A 429 31.54 54.58 0.05
N LEU A 430 31.32 53.45 0.73
CA LEU A 430 32.24 52.93 1.75
C LEU A 430 33.63 52.67 1.16
N SER A 431 33.68 52.08 -0.04
CA SER A 431 34.94 51.83 -0.75
C SER A 431 35.73 53.11 -1.01
N LYS A 432 35.04 54.20 -1.42
CA LYS A 432 35.66 55.52 -1.62
C LYS A 432 36.14 56.15 -0.32
N VAL A 433 35.38 56.01 0.78
CA VAL A 433 35.78 56.54 2.09
C VAL A 433 37.04 55.84 2.59
N VAL A 434 37.07 54.49 2.52
CA VAL A 434 38.24 53.69 2.92
C VAL A 434 39.44 54.01 2.04
N GLU A 435 39.26 54.18 0.73
CA GLU A 435 40.33 54.57 -0.19
C GLU A 435 40.90 55.95 0.19
N ALA A 436 40.04 56.93 0.46
CA ALA A 436 40.46 58.27 0.88
C ALA A 436 41.18 58.25 2.23
N GLU A 437 40.70 57.47 3.19
CA GLU A 437 41.33 57.33 4.51
C GLU A 437 42.72 56.68 4.40
N LYS A 438 42.85 55.59 3.64
CA LYS A 438 44.14 54.94 3.39
C LYS A 438 45.10 55.85 2.63
N ALA A 439 44.62 56.60 1.65
CA ALA A 439 45.43 57.60 0.93
C ALA A 439 45.90 58.73 1.86
N ALA A 440 45.04 59.20 2.77
CA ALA A 440 45.40 60.20 3.77
C ALA A 440 46.43 59.65 4.76
N GLN A 441 46.23 58.42 5.26
CA GLN A 441 47.15 57.74 6.18
C GLN A 441 48.52 57.54 5.52
N ALA A 442 48.56 57.07 4.27
CA ALA A 442 49.79 56.92 3.48
C ALA A 442 50.52 58.26 3.30
N ASN A 443 49.78 59.34 3.02
CA ASN A 443 50.35 60.68 2.91
C ASN A 443 50.96 61.18 4.23
N VAL A 444 50.33 60.91 5.37
CA VAL A 444 50.86 61.28 6.69
C VAL A 444 52.15 60.51 6.99
N VAL A 445 52.16 59.19 6.72
CA VAL A 445 53.37 58.37 6.87
C VAL A 445 54.48 58.88 5.96
N ARG A 446 54.20 59.09 4.67
CA ARG A 446 55.18 59.65 3.72
C ARG A 446 55.75 60.98 4.20
N ARG A 447 54.91 61.93 4.61
CA ARG A 447 55.39 63.24 5.11
C ARG A 447 56.21 63.12 6.40
N ARG A 448 55.84 62.20 7.30
CA ARG A 448 56.61 61.91 8.52
C ARG A 448 57.98 61.31 8.17
N GLU A 449 58.02 60.37 7.24
CA GLU A 449 59.25 59.76 6.74
C GLU A 449 60.14 60.78 6.03
N GLU A 450 59.58 61.62 5.15
CA GLU A 450 60.30 62.72 4.48
C GLU A 450 60.91 63.68 5.51
N THR A 451 60.12 64.11 6.51
CA THR A 451 60.62 65.02 7.55
C THR A 451 61.71 64.37 8.41
N ALA A 452 61.56 63.08 8.76
CA ALA A 452 62.56 62.33 9.51
C ALA A 452 63.85 62.17 8.69
N ALA A 453 63.73 61.85 7.40
CA ALA A 453 64.85 61.76 6.48
C ALA A 453 65.56 63.12 6.34
N THR A 454 64.84 64.22 6.13
CA THR A 454 65.43 65.57 6.03
C THR A 454 66.12 65.98 7.33
N ARG A 455 65.54 65.70 8.50
CA ARG A 455 66.19 65.97 9.79
C ARG A 455 67.45 65.15 9.98
N SER A 456 67.41 63.87 9.61
CA SER A 456 68.58 63.00 9.65
C SER A 456 69.68 63.51 8.71
N MET A 457 69.33 63.92 7.49
CA MET A 457 70.26 64.51 6.52
C MET A 457 70.87 65.81 7.04
N LEU A 458 70.07 66.70 7.64
CA LEU A 458 70.55 67.96 8.22
C LEU A 458 71.52 67.71 9.38
N ASN A 459 71.21 66.78 10.28
CA ASN A 459 72.10 66.40 11.37
C ASN A 459 73.41 65.80 10.83
N THR A 460 73.30 64.95 9.82
CA THR A 460 74.45 64.35 9.14
C THR A 460 75.33 65.43 8.49
N ALA A 461 74.72 66.40 7.80
CA ALA A 461 75.43 67.52 7.19
C ALA A 461 76.17 68.39 8.22
N LYS A 462 75.54 68.70 9.37
CA LYS A 462 76.20 69.44 10.46
C LYS A 462 77.42 68.70 11.03
N VAL A 463 77.29 67.40 11.27
CA VAL A 463 78.43 66.58 11.75
C VAL A 463 79.56 66.53 10.71
N MET A 464 79.24 66.59 9.42
CA MET A 464 80.24 66.63 8.33
C MET A 464 80.89 68.00 8.17
N GLU A 465 80.16 69.09 8.42
CA GLU A 465 80.69 70.46 8.39
C GLU A 465 81.79 70.64 9.45
N ASP A 466 81.57 70.12 10.65
CA ASP A 466 82.52 70.22 11.76
C ASP A 466 83.70 69.21 11.68
N ASN A 467 83.63 68.20 10.81
CA ASN A 467 84.64 67.14 10.71
C ASN A 467 85.02 66.78 9.26
N PRO A 468 86.15 67.32 8.74
CA PRO A 468 86.63 67.06 7.38
C PRO A 468 86.90 65.58 7.07
N VAL A 469 87.27 64.76 8.07
CA VAL A 469 87.52 63.32 7.89
C VAL A 469 86.21 62.56 7.67
N ALA A 470 85.13 62.96 8.36
CA ALA A 470 83.81 62.36 8.20
C ALA A 470 83.21 62.67 6.81
N LEU A 471 83.41 63.89 6.29
CA LEU A 471 83.02 64.24 4.93
C LEU A 471 83.74 63.38 3.90
N ARG A 472 85.07 63.19 4.04
CA ARG A 472 85.86 62.38 3.12
C ARG A 472 85.45 60.90 3.13
N LEU A 473 85.15 60.35 4.30
CA LEU A 473 84.60 58.99 4.41
C LEU A 473 83.23 58.88 3.72
N LYS A 474 82.36 59.89 3.81
CA LYS A 474 81.07 59.88 3.11
C LYS A 474 81.20 59.99 1.60
N GLU A 475 82.12 60.81 1.11
CA GLU A 475 82.45 60.86 -0.32
C GLU A 475 82.89 59.48 -0.82
N LEU A 476 83.74 58.77 -0.06
CA LEU A 476 84.18 57.43 -0.39
C LEU A 476 83.03 56.40 -0.35
N GLU A 477 82.13 56.47 0.63
CA GLU A 477 80.93 55.62 0.70
C GLU A 477 79.98 55.88 -0.50
N VAL A 478 79.82 57.13 -0.93
CA VAL A 478 79.04 57.47 -2.13
C VAL A 478 79.73 56.94 -3.38
N LEU A 479 81.05 57.05 -3.48
CA LEU A 479 81.83 56.49 -4.59
C LEU A 479 81.75 54.96 -4.61
N GLU A 480 81.79 54.29 -3.45
CA GLU A 480 81.60 52.84 -3.32
C GLU A 480 80.21 52.43 -3.82
N ARG A 481 79.14 53.12 -3.37
CA ARG A 481 77.77 52.86 -3.83
C ARG A 481 77.57 53.14 -5.33
N ILE A 482 78.28 54.13 -5.89
CA ILE A 482 78.29 54.39 -7.33
C ILE A 482 79.03 53.27 -8.06
N ALA A 483 80.20 52.84 -7.57
CA ALA A 483 80.98 51.75 -8.15
C ALA A 483 80.20 50.42 -8.13
N GLU A 484 79.47 50.14 -7.06
CA GLU A 484 78.57 48.98 -6.94
C GLU A 484 77.45 48.99 -7.99
N LYS A 485 77.00 50.16 -8.45
CA LYS A 485 76.01 50.30 -9.53
C LYS A 485 76.59 50.18 -10.94
N ILE A 486 77.91 50.24 -11.12
CA ILE A 486 78.59 50.20 -12.43
C ILE A 486 79.22 48.81 -12.63
N GLU A 487 78.42 47.74 -12.61
CA GLU A 487 78.93 46.38 -12.90
C GLU A 487 79.04 46.07 -14.41
N LYS A 488 78.56 46.95 -15.31
CA LYS A 488 78.67 46.75 -16.77
C LYS A 488 78.96 48.05 -17.52
N ILE A 489 80.19 48.18 -18.01
CA ILE A 489 80.54 49.14 -19.07
C ILE A 489 80.42 48.40 -20.42
N GLN A 490 79.41 48.73 -21.23
CA GLN A 490 79.34 48.28 -22.62
C GLN A 490 80.19 49.23 -23.49
N VAL A 491 81.34 48.75 -23.96
CA VAL A 491 82.17 49.46 -24.94
C VAL A 491 81.73 49.06 -26.35
N ASN A 492 80.94 49.92 -27.00
CA ASN A 492 80.59 49.78 -28.42
C ASN A 492 81.66 50.46 -29.28
N GLY A 493 82.72 49.73 -29.64
CA GLY A 493 83.77 50.20 -30.55
C GLY A 493 84.49 49.04 -31.23
N SER A 494 84.34 48.92 -32.55
CA SER A 494 84.83 47.81 -33.38
C SER A 494 86.37 47.71 -33.39
N LEU A 495 86.91 46.53 -33.06
CA LEU A 495 88.36 46.24 -33.00
C LEU A 495 89.10 46.46 -34.34
N ASP A 496 88.40 46.48 -35.47
CA ASP A 496 89.03 46.71 -36.79
C ASP A 496 89.56 48.13 -36.99
N SER A 497 88.99 49.13 -36.28
CA SER A 497 89.45 50.52 -36.39
C SER A 497 90.83 50.74 -35.78
N ILE A 498 91.22 49.94 -34.78
CA ILE A 498 92.49 50.12 -34.04
C ILE A 498 93.66 49.43 -34.76
N LEU A 499 93.40 48.34 -35.49
CA LEU A 499 94.44 47.59 -36.19
C LEU A 499 94.93 48.28 -37.48
N THR A 500 94.08 49.07 -38.14
CA THR A 500 94.45 49.74 -39.40
C THR A 500 95.32 51.00 -39.21
N GLU A 501 95.24 51.68 -38.07
CA GLU A 501 96.05 52.88 -37.79
C GLU A 501 97.50 52.57 -37.40
N LEU A 502 97.78 51.41 -36.82
CA LEU A 502 99.15 51.00 -36.44
C LEU A 502 100.04 50.61 -37.64
N ILE A 503 99.45 50.22 -38.78
CA ILE A 503 100.20 49.74 -39.96
C ILE A 503 100.66 50.90 -40.87
N ARG A 504 100.11 52.12 -40.74
CA ARG A 504 100.52 53.27 -41.57
C ARG A 504 101.76 54.02 -41.05
N ILE A 505 102.22 53.76 -39.83
CA ILE A 505 103.35 54.49 -39.23
C ILE A 505 104.72 53.90 -39.64
N ASN A 506 104.77 52.71 -40.27
CA ASN A 506 106.02 52.00 -40.56
C ASN A 506 106.36 51.81 -42.06
N ARG A 507 105.91 52.72 -42.94
CA ARG A 507 106.42 52.84 -44.32
C ARG A 507 106.90 54.27 -44.60
N ASN A 508 108.15 54.53 -44.22
CA ASN A 508 109.13 55.27 -45.00
C ASN A 508 110.49 54.61 -44.81
#